data_AF-A0A0A6DK19-F1
#
_entry.id   AF-A0A0A6DK19-F1
#
_cell.length_a   1.000
_cell.length_b   1.000
_cell.length_c   1.000
_cell.angle_alpha   90.00
_cell.angle_beta   90.00
_cell.angle_gamma   90.00
#
_symmetry.space_group_name_H-M   'P 1'
#
loop_
_entity.id
_entity.type
_entity.pdbx_description
1 polymer ?
#
loop_
_entity_poly.entity_id
_entity_poly.type
_entity_poly.pdbx_seq_one_letter_code
_entity_poly.pdbx_strand_id
1 'polypeptide(L)'
;MNDTTTLPPLPDRLSIDPSSPYHVAAVFENDVGIRFNDKERLDVEEYCISERWIKVASTKSLDRRGRPLQIKLKGKVEAFYR
;
A
#
# COMPACT_ATOMS: atom_id res chain seq x y z
N MET A 1 -19.64 -22.71 -12.93
CA MET A 1 -19.73 -21.25 -12.72
C MET A 1 -18.50 -20.88 -11.90
N ASN A 2 -17.69 -19.93 -12.36
CA ASN A 2 -16.37 -19.66 -11.76
C ASN A 2 -16.54 -18.94 -10.43
N ASP A 3 -16.43 -19.67 -9.33
CA ASP A 3 -16.33 -19.13 -7.97
C ASP A 3 -14.96 -18.44 -7.78
N THR A 4 -14.77 -17.27 -8.40
CA THR A 4 -13.53 -16.48 -8.31
C THR A 4 -13.69 -15.21 -7.48
N THR A 5 -14.60 -15.20 -6.50
CA THR A 5 -14.93 -13.95 -5.79
C THR A 5 -15.13 -14.17 -4.30
N THR A 6 -14.07 -14.56 -3.61
CA THR A 6 -14.00 -14.33 -2.15
C THR A 6 -13.19 -13.06 -1.83
N LEU A 7 -12.31 -12.63 -2.73
CA LEU A 7 -11.41 -11.49 -2.50
C LEU A 7 -11.83 -10.27 -3.34
N PRO A 8 -11.97 -9.07 -2.73
CA PRO A 8 -12.21 -7.85 -3.48
C PRO A 8 -11.04 -7.57 -4.43
N PRO A 9 -11.22 -6.94 -5.60
CA PRO A 9 -10.10 -6.53 -6.42
C PRO A 9 -9.25 -5.46 -5.72
N LEU A 10 -7.92 -5.56 -5.83
CA LEU A 10 -7.03 -4.53 -5.29
C LEU A 10 -7.18 -3.23 -6.09
N PRO A 11 -7.41 -2.08 -5.42
CA PRO A 11 -7.59 -0.81 -6.12
C PRO A 11 -6.25 -0.29 -6.66
N ASP A 12 -6.33 0.62 -7.64
CA ASP A 12 -5.16 1.29 -8.23
C ASP A 12 -4.34 2.06 -7.18
N ARG A 13 -5.04 2.63 -6.20
CA ARG A 13 -4.47 3.34 -5.06
C ARG A 13 -5.12 2.84 -3.78
N LEU A 14 -4.30 2.43 -2.82
CA LEU A 14 -4.74 1.97 -1.50
C LEU A 14 -3.88 2.63 -0.43
N SER A 15 -4.50 3.06 0.65
CA SER A 15 -3.83 3.61 1.83
C SER A 15 -4.25 2.86 3.08
N ILE A 16 -3.29 2.60 3.98
CA ILE A 16 -3.58 2.01 5.30
C ILE A 16 -4.22 3.02 6.26
N ASP A 17 -4.07 4.32 6.00
CA ASP A 17 -4.56 5.38 6.89
C ASP A 17 -6.09 5.53 6.75
N PRO A 18 -6.89 5.27 7.80
CA PRO A 18 -8.35 5.37 7.74
C PRO A 18 -8.88 6.77 7.42
N SER A 19 -8.06 7.81 7.61
CA SER A 19 -8.41 9.19 7.27
C SER A 19 -8.24 9.51 5.77
N SER A 20 -7.59 8.62 5.02
CA SER A 20 -7.39 8.77 3.57
C SER A 20 -8.64 8.37 2.79
N PRO A 21 -9.01 9.10 1.71
CA PRO A 21 -10.11 8.70 0.83
C PRO A 21 -9.83 7.41 0.06
N TYR A 22 -8.59 6.92 0.08
CA TYR A 22 -8.16 5.68 -0.57
C TYR A 22 -8.03 4.51 0.42
N HIS A 23 -8.60 4.63 1.62
CA HIS A 23 -8.66 3.54 2.58
C HIS A 23 -9.85 2.63 2.29
N VAL A 24 -9.59 1.34 2.11
CA VAL A 24 -10.62 0.32 1.84
C VAL A 24 -10.48 -0.81 2.85
N ALA A 25 -11.28 -0.77 3.92
CA ALA A 25 -11.21 -1.75 5.02
C ALA A 25 -11.37 -3.20 4.54
N ALA A 26 -12.27 -3.46 3.58
CA ALA A 26 -12.52 -4.80 3.04
C ALA A 26 -11.29 -5.44 2.37
N VAL A 27 -10.37 -4.63 1.83
CA VAL A 27 -9.13 -5.13 1.25
C VAL A 27 -8.18 -5.61 2.35
N PHE A 28 -8.15 -4.91 3.49
CA PHE A 28 -7.32 -5.25 4.64
C PHE A 28 -7.86 -6.40 5.51
N GLU A 29 -9.05 -6.94 5.20
CA GLU A 29 -9.49 -8.22 5.77
C GLU A 29 -8.62 -9.40 5.30
N ASN A 30 -7.88 -9.19 4.22
CA ASN A 30 -6.94 -10.15 3.65
C ASN A 30 -5.53 -9.55 3.68
N ASP A 31 -4.51 -10.41 3.79
CA ASP A 31 -3.14 -9.92 3.79
C ASP A 31 -2.77 -9.39 2.39
N VAL A 32 -2.32 -8.13 2.33
CA VAL A 32 -1.89 -7.48 1.10
C VAL A 32 -0.38 -7.27 1.12
N GLY A 33 0.30 -7.81 0.10
CA GLY A 33 1.72 -7.59 -0.14
C GLY A 33 1.96 -6.60 -1.28
N ILE A 34 3.02 -5.80 -1.16
CA ILE A 34 3.46 -4.89 -2.22
C ILE A 34 4.86 -5.29 -2.70
N ARG A 35 5.01 -5.47 -4.01
CA ARG A 35 6.28 -5.65 -4.68
C ARG A 35 6.67 -4.37 -5.40
N PHE A 36 7.73 -3.74 -4.92
CA PHE A 36 8.27 -2.49 -5.42
C PHE A 36 9.65 -2.70 -6.03
N ASN A 37 9.80 -2.40 -7.32
CA ASN A 37 11.04 -2.66 -8.09
C ASN A 37 11.56 -4.10 -7.85
N ASP A 38 10.66 -5.08 -8.04
CA ASP A 38 10.92 -6.52 -7.88
C ASP A 38 11.33 -6.97 -6.46
N LYS A 39 11.16 -6.09 -5.46
CA LYS A 39 11.37 -6.42 -4.04
C LYS A 39 10.07 -6.33 -3.26
N GLU A 40 9.76 -7.36 -2.48
CA GLU A 40 8.64 -7.34 -1.57
C GLU A 40 8.89 -6.37 -0.41
N ARG A 41 7.87 -5.59 -0.07
CA ARG A 41 7.87 -4.54 0.94
C ARG A 41 6.62 -4.70 1.80
N LEU A 42 6.81 -4.63 3.11
CA LEU A 42 5.75 -4.69 4.12
C LEU A 42 5.63 -3.36 4.90
N ASP A 43 6.57 -2.44 4.67
CA ASP A 43 6.67 -1.09 5.26
C ASP A 43 5.90 -0.03 4.44
N VAL A 44 5.05 -0.46 3.51
CA VAL A 44 4.29 0.43 2.62
C VAL A 44 3.02 0.90 3.31
N GLU A 45 2.88 2.22 3.44
CA GLU A 45 1.66 2.84 3.98
C GLU A 45 0.64 3.18 2.90
N GLU A 46 1.12 3.47 1.69
CA GLU A 46 0.25 3.80 0.56
C GLU A 46 0.94 3.46 -0.75
N TYR A 47 0.19 3.04 -1.77
CA TYR A 47 0.72 2.85 -3.11
C TYR A 47 -0.21 3.46 -4.16
N CYS A 48 0.35 3.79 -5.33
CA CYS A 48 -0.43 4.07 -6.54
C CYS A 48 0.24 3.38 -7.73
N ILE A 49 -0.48 2.46 -8.38
CA ILE A 49 0.01 1.65 -9.49
C ILE A 49 0.09 2.51 -10.77
N SER A 50 -0.97 3.26 -11.08
CA SER A 50 -1.02 4.14 -12.25
C SER A 50 0.07 5.20 -12.24
N GLU A 51 0.29 5.86 -11.10
CA GLU A 51 1.34 6.88 -10.95
C GLU A 51 2.72 6.30 -10.60
N ARG A 52 2.82 4.98 -10.40
CA ARG A 52 4.07 4.24 -10.13
C ARG A 52 4.86 4.76 -8.94
N TRP A 53 4.23 4.82 -7.77
CA TRP A 53 4.91 5.16 -6.53
C TRP A 53 4.35 4.44 -5.30
N ILE A 54 5.18 4.36 -4.25
CA ILE A 54 4.79 3.94 -2.90
C ILE A 54 5.16 5.02 -1.89
N LYS A 55 4.43 5.11 -0.78
CA LYS A 55 4.84 5.82 0.43
C LYS A 55 5.22 4.80 1.48
N VAL A 56 6.35 5.04 2.11
CA VAL A 56 6.87 4.22 3.21
C VAL A 56 7.13 5.10 4.42
N ALA A 57 6.97 4.53 5.61
CA ALA A 57 7.41 5.15 6.84
C ALA A 57 8.94 5.19 6.90
N SER A 58 9.52 6.36 7.13
CA SER A 58 10.96 6.45 7.40
C SER A 58 11.28 5.82 8.75
N THR A 59 12.23 4.90 8.78
CA THR A 59 12.74 4.32 10.04
C THR A 59 13.70 5.25 10.78
N LYS A 60 14.22 6.30 10.11
CA LYS A 60 15.29 7.16 10.64
C LYS A 60 14.84 8.56 11.01
N SER A 61 13.68 9.00 10.54
CA SER A 61 13.26 10.40 10.64
C SER A 61 11.82 10.49 11.11
N LEU A 62 11.61 11.32 12.13
CA LEU A 62 10.30 11.66 12.66
C LEU A 62 9.91 13.09 12.24
N ASP A 63 8.63 13.35 12.12
CA ASP A 63 8.06 14.68 11.94
C ASP A 63 8.07 15.47 13.26
N ARG A 64 7.63 16.74 13.22
CA ARG A 64 7.51 17.61 14.39
C ARG A 64 6.53 17.13 15.47
N ARG A 65 5.73 16.11 15.18
CA ARG A 65 4.76 15.48 16.09
C ARG A 65 5.22 14.10 16.55
N GLY A 66 6.45 13.70 16.23
CA GLY A 66 7.03 12.41 16.59
C GLY A 66 6.56 11.22 15.74
N ARG A 67 5.88 11.46 14.60
CA ARG A 67 5.44 10.39 13.68
C ARG A 67 6.50 10.10 12.64
N PRO A 68 6.67 8.85 12.19
CA PRO A 68 7.56 8.52 11.07
C PRO A 68 7.29 9.40 9.86
N LEU A 69 8.36 9.92 9.26
CA LEU A 69 8.24 10.75 8.07
C LEU A 69 7.89 9.88 6.86
N GLN A 70 6.80 10.20 6.17
CA GLN A 70 6.41 9.47 4.96
C GLN A 70 7.31 9.85 3.78
N ILE A 71 7.96 8.87 3.18
CA ILE A 71 8.83 9.05 2.02
C ILE A 71 8.14 8.45 0.80
N LYS A 72 7.97 9.25 -0.26
CA LYS A 72 7.46 8.76 -1.56
C LYS A 72 8.62 8.23 -2.40
N LEU A 73 8.54 6.96 -2.80
CA LEU A 73 9.47 6.31 -3.71
C LEU A 73 8.77 6.03 -5.05
N LYS A 74 9.39 6.41 -6.16
CA LYS A 74 8.89 6.15 -7.51
C LYS A 74 9.50 4.88 -8.08
N GLY A 75 8.71 4.06 -8.76
CA GLY A 75 9.15 2.78 -9.30
C GLY A 75 8.00 1.87 -9.70
N LYS A 76 8.33 0.68 -10.20
CA LYS A 76 7.34 -0.34 -10.56
C LYS A 76 6.64 -0.81 -9.28
N VAL A 77 5.31 -0.76 -9.27
CA VAL A 77 4.47 -1.17 -8.14
C VAL A 77 3.59 -2.33 -8.59
N GLU A 78 3.60 -3.42 -7.84
CA GLU A 78 2.69 -4.55 -8.02
C GLU A 78 2.09 -4.91 -6.67
N ALA A 79 0.76 -4.83 -6.57
CA ALA A 79 0.03 -5.24 -5.38
C ALA A 79 -0.56 -6.65 -5.58
N PHE A 80 -0.52 -7.47 -4.53
CA PHE A 80 -1.02 -8.85 -4.58
C PHE A 80 -1.58 -9.26 -3.21
N TYR A 81 -2.49 -10.23 -3.21
CA TYR A 81 -2.93 -10.90 -1.99
C TYR A 81 -1.92 -11.98 -1.59
N ARG A 82 -1.64 -12.06 -0.29
CA ARG A 82 -0.74 -13.05 0.31
C ARG A 82 -1.50 -14.24 0.87
#